data_AF-A0A9X2RWC7-F1
#
_entry.id   AF-A0A9X2RWC7-F1
#
_cell.length_a   1.000
_cell.length_b   1.000
_cell.length_c   1.000
_cell.angle_alpha   90.00
_cell.angle_beta   90.00
_cell.angle_gamma   90.00
#
_symmetry.space_group_name_H-M   'P 1'
#
loop_
_entity.id
_entity.type
_entity.pdbx_description
1 polymer ?
#
loop_
_entity_poly.entity_id
_entity_poly.type
_entity_poly.pdbx_seq_one_letter_code
_entity_poly.pdbx_strand_id
1 'polypeptide(L)'
;MARLRIQFSACRRALILTDTPRPDCSDCEGEGGTAHDYGDYETGEYAGTDYEPCPCWDQTRCWTLLPLPRRPRWLRRQHPDIDPWAEPPF
;
A
#
# COMPACT_ATOMS: atom_id res chain seq x y z
N MET A 1 -14.10 4.57 -15.20
CA MET A 1 -14.00 5.75 -14.31
C MET A 1 -13.03 5.41 -13.18
N ALA A 2 -12.08 6.31 -12.92
CA ALA A 2 -11.10 6.16 -11.85
C ALA A 2 -11.74 6.30 -10.46
N ARG A 3 -11.25 5.52 -9.50
CA ARG A 3 -11.66 5.50 -8.10
C ARG A 3 -10.49 5.92 -7.23
N LEU A 4 -10.36 7.23 -7.11
CA LEU A 4 -9.28 7.85 -6.35
C LEU A 4 -9.50 7.66 -4.84
N ARG A 5 -8.46 7.21 -4.15
CA ARG A 5 -8.40 7.08 -2.69
C ARG A 5 -7.16 7.76 -2.15
N ILE A 6 -7.31 8.37 -0.98
CA ILE A 6 -6.17 8.92 -0.23
C ILE A 6 -5.52 7.76 0.53
N GLN A 7 -4.22 7.58 0.35
CA GLN A 7 -3.42 6.56 1.00
C GLN A 7 -2.15 7.15 1.59
N PHE A 8 -1.59 6.49 2.59
CA PHE A 8 -0.26 6.82 3.10
C PHE A 8 0.80 6.03 2.32
N SER A 9 1.75 6.73 1.70
CA SER A 9 2.93 6.13 1.08
C SER A 9 4.10 6.14 2.08
N ALA A 10 4.54 4.97 2.51
CA ALA A 10 5.69 4.84 3.41
C ALA A 10 7.01 5.26 2.74
N CYS A 11 7.21 4.90 1.45
CA CYS A 11 8.40 5.24 0.68
C CYS A 11 8.57 6.76 0.53
N ARG A 12 7.49 7.48 0.20
CA ARG A 12 7.50 8.95 0.08
C ARG A 12 7.26 9.67 1.40
N ARG A 13 6.83 8.95 2.43
CA ARG A 13 6.28 9.46 3.69
C ARG A 13 5.30 10.61 3.48
N ALA A 14 4.28 10.36 2.66
CA ALA A 14 3.31 11.36 2.25
C ALA A 14 1.91 10.77 2.13
N LEU A 15 0.89 11.60 2.26
CA LEU A 15 -0.43 11.28 1.76
C LEU A 15 -0.42 11.42 0.24
N ILE A 16 -0.85 10.36 -0.43
CA ILE A 16 -0.96 10.28 -1.88
C ILE A 16 -2.43 10.08 -2.26
N LEU A 17 -2.81 10.61 -3.42
CA LEU A 17 -4.04 10.27 -4.11
C LEU A 17 -3.67 9.22 -5.15
N THR A 18 -4.25 8.03 -5.03
CA THR A 18 -4.02 6.96 -5.99
C THR A 18 -5.35 6.46 -6.53
N ASP A 19 -5.37 6.06 -7.80
CA ASP A 19 -6.45 5.22 -8.29
C ASP A 19 -6.41 3.84 -7.62
N THR A 20 -7.55 3.18 -7.51
CA THR A 20 -7.68 1.86 -6.90
C THR A 20 -8.60 0.96 -7.70
N PRO A 21 -8.35 -0.37 -7.71
CA PRO A 21 -9.21 -1.33 -8.39
C PRO A 21 -10.67 -1.20 -7.95
N ARG A 22 -11.57 -1.51 -8.88
CA ARG A 22 -12.99 -1.67 -8.55
C ARG A 22 -13.14 -2.95 -7.73
N PRO A 23 -13.72 -2.89 -6.52
CA PRO A 23 -13.82 -4.06 -5.64
C PRO A 23 -14.63 -5.20 -6.28
N ASP A 24 -15.65 -4.87 -7.04
CA ASP A 24 -16.54 -5.85 -7.70
C ASP A 24 -16.26 -5.93 -9.21
N CYS A 25 -14.98 -5.78 -9.61
CA CYS A 25 -14.61 -5.92 -11.02
C CYS A 25 -14.78 -7.38 -11.47
N SER A 26 -15.50 -7.64 -12.55
CA SER A 26 -15.63 -9.00 -13.10
C SER A 26 -14.31 -9.61 -13.56
N ASP A 27 -13.35 -8.77 -13.94
CA ASP A 27 -12.13 -9.23 -14.60
C ASP A 27 -11.01 -9.55 -13.59
N CYS A 28 -10.99 -8.86 -12.46
CA CYS A 28 -9.91 -8.97 -11.47
C CYS A 28 -10.41 -9.08 -10.02
N GLU A 29 -11.72 -9.09 -9.78
CA GLU A 29 -12.34 -9.29 -8.46
C GLU A 29 -11.79 -8.37 -7.35
N GLY A 30 -11.38 -7.16 -7.72
CA GLY A 30 -10.80 -6.18 -6.79
C GLY A 30 -9.29 -6.26 -6.59
N GLU A 31 -8.59 -7.26 -7.15
CA GLU A 31 -7.14 -7.42 -7.01
C GLU A 31 -6.34 -6.41 -7.87
N GLY A 32 -6.92 -5.93 -8.97
CA GLY A 32 -6.32 -4.92 -9.84
C GLY A 32 -5.48 -5.48 -10.99
N GLY A 33 -5.38 -6.79 -11.13
CA GLY A 33 -4.70 -7.42 -12.24
C GLY A 33 -4.59 -8.91 -12.01
N THR A 34 -4.02 -9.60 -12.96
CA THR A 34 -3.89 -11.05 -12.94
C THR A 34 -2.42 -11.43 -13.07
N ALA A 35 -1.97 -12.31 -12.19
CA ALA A 35 -0.65 -12.91 -12.25
C ALA A 35 -0.72 -14.16 -13.15
N HIS A 36 0.21 -14.25 -14.10
CA HIS A 36 0.30 -15.33 -15.06
C HIS A 36 1.67 -16.01 -14.93
N ASP A 37 1.68 -17.19 -14.33
CA ASP A 37 2.87 -18.02 -14.28
C ASP A 37 3.18 -18.58 -15.68
N TYR A 38 4.45 -18.54 -16.06
CA TYR A 38 4.92 -19.12 -17.31
C TYR A 38 6.12 -20.04 -17.08
N GLY A 39 6.20 -21.07 -17.93
CA GLY A 39 7.29 -22.03 -17.91
C GLY A 39 8.37 -21.71 -18.94
N ASP A 40 9.57 -22.21 -18.69
CA ASP A 40 10.65 -22.25 -19.69
C ASP A 40 10.21 -23.13 -20.86
N TYR A 41 10.47 -22.67 -22.09
CA TYR A 41 9.98 -23.33 -23.29
C TYR A 41 10.63 -24.70 -23.52
N GLU A 42 11.88 -24.89 -23.05
CA GLU A 42 12.67 -26.10 -23.28
C GLU A 42 12.50 -27.11 -22.13
N THR A 43 12.47 -26.65 -20.88
CA THR A 43 12.40 -27.55 -19.72
C THR A 43 10.98 -27.75 -19.19
N GLY A 44 10.05 -26.83 -19.49
CA GLY A 44 8.70 -26.79 -18.90
C GLY A 44 8.68 -26.44 -17.42
N GLU A 45 9.83 -26.08 -16.83
CA GLU A 45 9.93 -25.64 -15.43
C GLU A 45 9.43 -24.22 -15.26
N TYR A 46 9.02 -23.84 -14.05
CA TYR A 46 8.61 -22.46 -13.76
C TYR A 46 9.74 -21.47 -14.07
N ALA A 47 9.45 -20.50 -14.94
CA ALA A 47 10.40 -19.48 -15.39
C ALA A 47 10.09 -18.08 -14.84
N GLY A 48 8.84 -17.83 -14.44
CA GLY A 48 8.45 -16.56 -13.84
C GLY A 48 6.95 -16.36 -13.78
N THR A 49 6.58 -15.18 -13.30
CA THR A 49 5.20 -14.69 -13.25
C THR A 49 5.16 -13.33 -13.89
N ASP A 50 4.37 -13.19 -14.95
CA ASP A 50 4.02 -11.90 -15.52
C ASP A 50 2.78 -11.34 -14.84
N TYR A 51 2.69 -10.02 -14.75
CA TYR A 51 1.53 -9.34 -14.16
C TYR A 51 0.82 -8.50 -15.22
N GLU A 52 -0.43 -8.85 -15.50
CA GLU A 52 -1.29 -8.09 -16.40
C GLU A 52 -2.22 -7.15 -15.58
N PRO A 53 -2.07 -5.83 -15.70
CA PRO A 53 -2.89 -4.89 -14.96
C PRO A 53 -4.32 -4.83 -15.52
N CYS A 54 -5.32 -4.85 -14.64
CA CYS A 54 -6.72 -4.76 -15.04
C CYS A 54 -7.06 -3.33 -15.51
N PRO A 55 -7.75 -3.17 -16.65
CA PRO A 55 -8.11 -1.84 -17.19
C PRO A 55 -9.17 -1.11 -16.35
N CYS A 56 -9.73 -1.74 -15.31
CA CYS A 56 -10.75 -1.12 -14.46
C CYS A 56 -10.23 0.05 -13.60
N TRP A 57 -8.90 0.16 -13.46
CA TRP A 57 -8.17 1.19 -12.76
C TRP A 57 -6.81 1.41 -13.45
N ASP A 58 -6.06 2.43 -13.02
CA ASP A 58 -4.77 2.76 -13.61
C ASP A 58 -3.71 2.96 -12.51
N GLN A 59 -2.79 2.00 -12.41
CA GLN A 59 -1.72 1.99 -11.40
C GLN A 59 -0.75 3.18 -11.51
N THR A 60 -0.71 3.85 -12.66
CA THR A 60 0.19 4.99 -12.88
C THR A 60 -0.35 6.29 -12.29
N ARG A 61 -1.66 6.33 -11.96
CA ARG A 61 -2.35 7.49 -11.38
C ARG A 61 -2.05 7.63 -9.90
N CYS A 62 -0.89 8.21 -9.59
CA CYS A 62 -0.44 8.46 -8.24
C CYS A 62 0.12 9.88 -8.07
N TRP A 63 -0.53 10.67 -7.23
CA TRP A 63 -0.15 12.06 -6.95
C TRP A 63 0.13 12.27 -5.47
N THR A 64 1.22 12.97 -5.15
CA THR A 64 1.49 13.38 -3.78
C THR A 64 0.60 14.56 -3.42
N LEU A 65 -0.24 14.41 -2.38
CA LEU A 65 -1.07 15.49 -1.87
C LEU A 65 -0.36 16.29 -0.78
N LEU A 66 0.20 15.60 0.21
CA LEU A 66 0.81 16.24 1.38
C LEU A 66 1.98 15.40 1.93
N PRO A 67 3.22 15.91 1.92
CA PRO A 67 4.33 15.26 2.61
C PRO A 67 4.11 15.29 4.13
N LEU A 68 4.32 14.17 4.81
CA LEU A 68 4.16 14.09 6.25
C LEU A 68 5.47 14.44 6.98
N PRO A 69 5.41 15.30 8.01
CA PRO A 69 6.59 15.68 8.76
C PRO A 69 7.21 14.47 9.47
N ARG A 70 8.55 14.45 9.53
CA ARG A 70 9.28 13.46 10.33
C ARG A 70 8.92 13.73 11.81
N ARG A 71 8.33 12.76 12.54
CA ARG A 71 8.09 12.92 13.99
C ARG A 71 9.39 13.38 14.67
N PRO A 72 9.44 14.61 15.19
CA PRO A 72 10.66 15.14 15.77
C PRO A 72 11.01 14.36 17.03
N ARG A 73 12.31 14.17 17.28
CA ARG A 73 12.83 13.23 18.30
C ARG A 73 12.32 13.51 19.72
N TRP A 74 11.95 14.76 20.02
CA TRP A 74 11.41 15.17 21.32
C TRP A 74 9.98 14.65 21.58
N LEU A 75 9.16 14.46 20.53
CA LEU A 75 7.85 13.80 20.64
C LEU A 75 7.94 12.27 20.78
N ARG A 76 9.13 11.67 20.66
CA ARG A 76 9.34 10.23 20.94
C ARG A 76 9.66 9.93 22.41
N ARG A 77 9.89 10.93 23.25
CA ARG A 77 10.42 10.77 24.63
C ARG A 77 9.42 11.07 25.75
N GLN A 78 8.12 11.19 25.49
CA GLN A 78 7.13 11.44 26.56
C GLN A 78 6.50 10.17 27.13
N HIS A 79 7.30 9.14 27.39
CA HIS A 79 6.95 8.14 28.40
C HIS A 79 8.26 7.60 28.99
N PRO A 80 8.86 8.28 29.98
CA PRO A 80 9.68 7.56 30.94
C PRO A 80 8.71 6.66 31.71
N ASP A 81 8.63 5.39 31.33
CA ASP A 81 8.21 4.28 32.17
C ASP A 81 7.06 4.59 33.15
N ILE A 82 5.91 5.05 32.64
CA ILE A 82 4.67 4.84 33.40
C ILE A 82 4.41 3.35 33.30
N ASP A 83 4.79 2.64 34.36
CA ASP A 83 4.38 1.27 34.59
C ASP A 83 2.85 1.22 34.48
N PRO A 84 2.28 0.41 33.55
CA PRO A 84 0.83 0.26 33.39
C PRO A 84 0.12 -0.20 34.67
N TRP A 85 0.88 -0.66 35.67
CA TRP A 85 0.39 -1.13 36.97
C TRP A 85 0.76 -0.18 38.14
N ALA A 86 1.31 1.00 37.87
CA ALA A 86 1.59 1.97 38.93
C ALA A 86 0.29 2.45 39.58
N GLU A 87 0.16 2.25 40.90
CA GLU A 87 -0.92 2.82 41.69
C GLU A 87 -0.80 4.36 41.72
N PRO A 88 -1.91 5.10 41.54
CA PRO A 88 -1.89 6.57 41.61
C PRO A 88 -1.57 7.05 43.03
N PRO A 89 -0.80 8.14 43.19
CA PRO A 89 -0.50 8.68 44.51
C PRO A 89 -1.75 9.31 45.15
N PHE A 90 -1.93 9.05 46.44
CA PHE A 90 -3.01 9.57 47.29
C PHE A 90 -2.90 11.07 47.56
#